data_AF-A0A8X6KYI1-F1
#
_entry.id   AF-A0A8X6KYI1-F1
#
_cell.length_a   1.000
_cell.length_b   1.000
_cell.length_c   1.000
_cell.angle_alpha   90.00
_cell.angle_beta   90.00
_cell.angle_gamma   90.00
#
_symmetry.space_group_name_H-M   'P 1'
#
loop_
_entity.id
_entity.type
_entity.pdbx_description
1 polymer ?
#
loop_
_entity_poly.entity_id
_entity_poly.type
_entity_poly.pdbx_seq_one_letter_code
_entity_poly.pdbx_strand_id
1 'polypeptide(L)'
;MNFLELILPHLCHDPDRMSIVALSNQPPAIRCETCQQTPIPNVYSFIREASDADLLGACHLAQMYHMLTGDEEVPVPFALVSLEGILPKRVENQPIRRLYASVKILKALNAPFTQNATMEKPTMEM
;
A
#
# COMPACT_ATOMS: atom_id res chain seq x y z
N MET A 1 -14.47 -5.75 -1.16
CA MET A 1 -13.84 -6.10 0.11
C MET A 1 -13.19 -4.85 0.66
N ASN A 2 -13.58 -4.40 1.85
CA ASN A 2 -13.02 -3.20 2.49
C ASN A 2 -11.90 -3.58 3.48
N PHE A 3 -11.15 -2.59 3.99
CA PHE A 3 -10.05 -2.83 4.93
C PHE A 3 -10.47 -3.59 6.20
N LEU A 4 -11.64 -3.27 6.77
CA LEU A 4 -12.10 -3.89 8.02
C LEU A 4 -12.45 -5.37 7.85
N GLU A 5 -13.02 -5.75 6.70
CA GLU A 5 -13.27 -7.15 6.34
C GLU A 5 -11.98 -7.96 6.24
N LEU A 6 -10.89 -7.37 5.72
CA LEU A 6 -9.58 -8.03 5.61
C LEU A 6 -8.94 -8.35 6.96
N ILE A 7 -9.27 -7.57 8.00
CA ILE A 7 -8.67 -7.69 9.33
C ILE A 7 -9.64 -8.28 10.35
N LEU A 8 -10.77 -8.83 9.91
CA LEU A 8 -11.82 -9.39 10.77
C LEU A 8 -11.29 -10.32 11.88
N PRO A 9 -10.29 -11.21 11.65
CA PRO A 9 -9.75 -12.06 12.71
C PRO A 9 -9.08 -11.31 13.88
N HIS A 10 -8.74 -10.04 13.69
CA HIS A 10 -8.11 -9.18 14.70
C HIS A 10 -9.12 -8.25 15.41
N LEU A 11 -10.38 -8.28 14.99
CA LEU A 11 -11.44 -7.46 15.53
C LEU A 11 -12.18 -8.22 16.64
N CYS A 12 -12.60 -7.51 17.69
CA CYS A 12 -13.39 -8.12 18.76
C CYS A 12 -14.90 -8.23 18.46
N HIS A 13 -15.38 -7.48 17.46
CA HIS A 13 -16.78 -7.42 17.02
C HIS A 13 -16.81 -7.21 15.50
N ASP A 14 -18.01 -7.25 14.91
CA ASP A 14 -18.21 -7.06 13.47
C ASP A 14 -17.68 -5.71 12.96
N PRO A 15 -17.29 -5.61 11.67
CA PRO A 15 -16.79 -4.37 11.05
C PRO A 15 -17.69 -3.15 11.25
N ASP A 16 -19.01 -3.36 11.26
CA ASP A 16 -20.02 -2.29 11.46
C ASP A 16 -19.98 -1.69 12.87
N ARG A 17 -19.25 -2.31 13.81
CA ARG A 17 -19.02 -1.82 15.18
C ARG A 17 -17.63 -1.24 15.38
N MET A 18 -16.86 -1.08 14.31
CA MET A 18 -15.50 -0.58 14.32
C MET A 18 -15.42 0.78 13.65
N SER A 19 -14.69 1.71 14.26
CA SER A 19 -14.37 3.00 13.68
C SER A 19 -12.86 3.22 13.60
N ILE A 20 -12.41 3.83 12.51
CA ILE A 20 -11.05 4.33 12.36
C ILE A 20 -10.98 5.67 13.09
N VAL A 21 -10.08 5.77 14.06
CA VAL A 21 -9.91 6.96 14.88
C VAL A 21 -8.55 7.57 14.56
N ALA A 22 -8.53 8.79 14.05
CA ALA A 22 -7.33 9.58 13.92
C ALA A 22 -6.93 10.14 15.29
N LEU A 23 -5.67 9.94 15.68
CA LEU A 23 -5.12 10.41 16.95
C LEU A 23 -4.13 11.55 16.67
N SER A 24 -4.15 12.61 17.47
CA SER A 24 -3.23 13.74 17.27
C SER A 24 -1.77 13.27 17.41
N ASN A 25 -0.95 13.53 16.40
CA ASN A 25 0.46 13.13 16.33
C ASN A 25 0.73 11.63 16.50
N GLN A 26 -0.27 10.78 16.24
CA GLN A 26 -0.13 9.34 16.34
C GLN A 26 -0.74 8.68 15.11
N PRO A 27 -0.25 7.48 14.73
CA PRO A 27 -0.90 6.69 13.71
C PRO A 27 -2.36 6.41 14.08
N PRO A 28 -3.24 6.26 13.08
CA PRO A 28 -4.64 5.96 13.30
C PRO A 28 -4.81 4.61 14.01
N ALA A 29 -5.90 4.48 14.76
CA ALA A 29 -6.29 3.28 15.49
C ALA A 29 -7.65 2.76 15.01
N ILE A 30 -7.92 1.48 15.22
CA ILE A 30 -9.24 0.88 15.08
C ILE A 30 -9.84 0.75 16.47
N ARG A 31 -10.95 1.46 16.71
CA ARG A 31 -11.70 1.43 17.96
C ARG A 31 -12.99 0.62 17.79
N CYS A 32 -13.27 -0.25 18.74
CA CYS A 32 -14.57 -0.88 18.86
C CYS A 32 -15.52 0.01 19.65
N GLU A 33 -16.66 0.34 19.06
CA GLU A 33 -17.66 1.22 19.69
C GLU A 33 -18.47 0.51 20.77
N THR A 34 -18.52 -0.83 20.74
CA THR A 34 -19.20 -1.64 21.75
C THR A 34 -18.32 -1.80 22.99
N CYS A 35 -17.06 -2.20 22.81
CA CYS A 35 -16.13 -2.44 23.92
C CYS A 35 -15.43 -1.18 24.44
N GLN A 36 -15.45 -0.09 23.67
CA GLN A 36 -14.63 1.12 23.92
C GLN A 36 -13.13 0.81 23.99
N GLN A 37 -12.68 -0.25 23.33
CA GLN A 37 -11.29 -0.70 23.25
C GLN A 37 -10.69 -0.43 21.86
N THR A 38 -9.37 -0.43 21.77
CA THR A 38 -8.61 -0.30 20.52
C THR A 38 -7.95 -1.63 20.15
N PRO A 39 -8.68 -2.59 19.54
CA PRO A 39 -8.11 -3.87 19.12
C PRO A 39 -6.89 -3.70 18.20
N ILE A 40 -6.85 -2.63 17.40
CA ILE A 40 -5.65 -2.22 16.66
C ILE A 40 -5.29 -0.79 17.10
N PRO A 41 -4.33 -0.62 18.01
CA PRO A 41 -3.97 0.70 18.54
C PRO A 41 -3.11 1.53 17.58
N ASN A 42 -2.52 0.91 16.56
CA ASN A 42 -1.68 1.55 15.57
C ASN A 42 -1.76 0.79 14.24
N VAL A 43 -2.55 1.32 13.31
CA VAL A 43 -2.79 0.71 11.99
C VAL A 43 -1.49 0.56 11.19
N TYR A 44 -0.57 1.53 11.30
CA TYR A 44 0.69 1.51 10.54
C TYR A 44 1.60 0.37 11.02
N SER A 45 1.70 0.18 12.33
CA SER A 45 2.47 -0.92 12.92
C SER A 45 1.84 -2.27 12.59
N PHE A 46 0.51 -2.36 12.61
CA PHE A 46 -0.22 -3.56 12.22
C PHE A 46 0.07 -3.98 10.76
N ILE A 47 0.03 -3.04 9.82
CA ILE A 47 0.36 -3.30 8.40
C ILE A 47 1.83 -3.73 8.26
N ARG A 48 2.75 -3.10 9.00
CA ARG A 48 4.16 -3.47 8.99
C ARG A 48 4.38 -4.90 9.50
N GLU A 49 3.77 -5.27 10.62
CA GLU A 49 3.86 -6.62 11.18
C GLU A 49 3.29 -7.68 10.23
N ALA A 50 2.17 -7.38 9.56
CA ALA A 50 1.62 -8.25 8.52
C ALA A 50 2.63 -8.52 7.38
N SER A 51 3.48 -7.54 7.06
CA SER A 51 4.47 -7.66 5.98
C SER A 51 5.61 -8.63 6.26
N ASP A 52 5.85 -8.97 7.53
CA ASP A 52 6.86 -9.97 7.90
C ASP A 52 6.40 -11.38 7.56
N ALA A 53 5.09 -11.64 7.58
CA ALA A 53 4.49 -12.91 7.18
C ALA A 53 4.14 -12.95 5.68
N ASP A 54 3.53 -11.87 5.16
CA ASP A 54 3.07 -11.79 3.77
C ASP A 54 3.18 -10.35 3.24
N LEU A 55 4.19 -10.12 2.40
CA LEU A 55 4.43 -8.82 1.79
C LEU A 55 3.31 -8.40 0.83
N LEU A 56 2.75 -9.33 0.06
CA LEU A 56 1.69 -9.03 -0.91
C LEU A 56 0.38 -8.71 -0.19
N GLY A 57 0.05 -9.50 0.84
CA GLY A 57 -1.08 -9.24 1.72
C GLY A 57 -0.98 -7.87 2.40
N ALA A 58 0.20 -7.51 2.92
CA ALA A 58 0.41 -6.22 3.55
C ALA A 58 0.34 -5.03 2.58
N CYS A 59 0.87 -5.17 1.35
CA CYS A 59 0.66 -4.21 0.26
C CYS A 59 -0.84 -3.98 -0.01
N HIS A 60 -1.58 -5.07 -0.16
CA HIS A 60 -3.02 -5.00 -0.44
C HIS A 60 -3.78 -4.35 0.71
N LEU A 61 -3.41 -4.67 1.95
CA LEU A 61 -3.98 -4.08 3.15
C LEU A 61 -3.76 -2.57 3.21
N ALA A 62 -2.53 -2.10 2.96
CA ALA A 62 -2.20 -0.67 2.90
C ALA A 62 -3.00 0.06 1.81
N GLN A 63 -3.14 -0.57 0.63
CA GLN A 63 -3.95 -0.03 -0.47
C GLN A 63 -5.43 0.08 -0.10
N MET A 64 -6.01 -0.94 0.53
CA MET A 64 -7.42 -0.89 0.97
C MET A 64 -7.65 0.17 2.04
N TYR A 65 -6.69 0.34 2.96
CA TYR A 65 -6.74 1.40 3.97
C TYR A 65 -6.71 2.80 3.33
N HIS A 66 -5.79 3.03 2.39
CA HIS A 66 -5.70 4.29 1.65
C HIS A 66 -7.00 4.60 0.90
N MET A 67 -7.58 3.63 0.20
CA MET A 67 -8.85 3.84 -0.52
C MET A 67 -10.02 4.16 0.42
N LEU A 68 -10.02 3.58 1.62
CA LEU A 68 -11.09 3.81 2.61
C LEU A 68 -10.97 5.18 3.28
N THR A 69 -9.76 5.65 3.55
CA THR A 69 -9.51 6.83 4.41
C THR A 69 -8.98 8.05 3.68
N GLY A 70 -8.44 7.86 2.46
CA GLY A 70 -7.66 8.88 1.75
C GLY A 70 -6.27 9.14 2.34
N ASP A 71 -5.84 8.37 3.34
CA ASP A 71 -4.56 8.57 4.01
C ASP A 71 -3.38 8.25 3.08
N GLU A 72 -2.65 9.28 2.67
CA GLU A 72 -1.49 9.17 1.78
C GLU A 72 -0.19 8.83 2.53
N GLU A 73 -0.19 8.90 3.87
CA GLU A 73 0.98 8.60 4.71
C GLU A 73 1.05 7.15 5.16
N VAL A 74 0.01 6.34 4.89
CA VAL A 74 0.03 4.92 5.23
C VAL A 74 1.30 4.26 4.64
N PRO A 75 2.10 3.56 5.47
CA PRO A 75 3.32 2.93 5.02
C PRO A 75 2.98 1.72 4.16
N VAL A 76 3.61 1.63 2.99
CA VAL A 76 3.53 0.47 2.12
C VAL A 76 4.82 -0.34 2.27
N PRO A 77 4.74 -1.59 2.72
CA PRO A 77 5.89 -2.48 2.70
C PRO A 77 6.09 -3.03 1.28
N PHE A 78 7.27 -2.87 0.67
CA PHE A 78 7.54 -3.47 -0.64
C PHE A 78 8.99 -3.92 -0.81
N ALA A 79 9.21 -4.83 -1.77
CA ALA A 79 10.52 -5.33 -2.13
C ALA A 79 10.82 -4.95 -3.58
N LEU A 80 12.01 -4.42 -3.84
CA LEU A 80 12.51 -4.23 -5.19
C LEU A 80 13.28 -5.49 -5.60
N VAL A 81 12.89 -6.06 -6.74
CA VAL A 81 13.57 -7.21 -7.35
C VAL A 81 14.33 -6.72 -8.57
N SER A 82 15.66 -6.85 -8.57
CA SER A 82 16.46 -6.60 -9.77
C SER A 82 16.36 -7.79 -10.73
N LEU A 83 16.23 -7.52 -12.03
CA LEU A 83 16.25 -8.54 -13.08
C LEU A 83 17.60 -9.29 -13.16
N GLU A 84 18.67 -8.69 -12.61
CA GLU A 84 20.03 -9.25 -12.63
C GLU A 84 20.34 -10.13 -11.41
N GLY A 85 19.34 -10.46 -10.57
CA GLY A 85 19.50 -11.45 -9.50
C GLY A 85 20.16 -10.95 -8.21
N ILE A 86 20.26 -9.63 -8.00
CA ILE A 86 20.82 -9.05 -6.77
C ILE A 86 19.70 -8.78 -5.74
N LEU A 87 19.91 -9.34 -4.54
CA LEU A 87 19.18 -9.31 -3.26
C LEU A 87 17.92 -8.44 -3.17
N PRO A 88 16.79 -8.97 -2.65
CA PRO A 88 15.60 -8.18 -2.36
C PRO A 88 15.93 -7.12 -1.32
N LYS A 89 16.17 -5.88 -1.75
CA LYS A 89 16.23 -4.75 -0.83
C LYS A 89 14.79 -4.46 -0.42
N ARG A 90 14.41 -4.90 0.78
CA ARG A 90 13.18 -4.43 1.43
C ARG A 90 13.29 -2.93 1.61
N VAL A 91 12.30 -2.21 1.11
CA VAL A 91 12.14 -0.79 1.34
C VAL A 91 11.00 -0.65 2.34
N GLU A 92 11.36 -0.26 3.55
CA GLU A 92 10.43 -0.20 4.65
C GLU A 92 9.79 1.18 4.78
N ASN A 93 8.53 1.17 5.22
CA ASN A 93 7.81 2.32 5.76
C ASN A 93 7.79 3.56 4.84
N GLN A 94 7.70 3.37 3.51
CA GLN A 94 7.49 4.50 2.61
C GLN A 94 6.00 4.82 2.51
N PRO A 95 5.60 6.11 2.60
CA PRO A 95 4.23 6.53 2.32
C PRO A 95 3.72 6.07 0.95
N ILE A 96 2.46 5.65 0.87
CA ILE A 96 1.84 5.21 -0.40
C ILE A 96 1.93 6.26 -1.51
N ARG A 97 1.85 7.56 -1.18
CA ARG A 97 2.06 8.64 -2.15
C ARG A 97 3.42 8.60 -2.85
N ARG A 98 4.48 8.21 -2.12
CA ARG A 98 5.82 8.09 -2.70
C ARG A 98 5.87 6.93 -3.69
N LEU A 99 5.26 5.80 -3.33
CA LEU A 99 5.18 4.66 -4.24
C LEU A 99 4.43 5.02 -5.53
N TYR A 100 3.28 5.70 -5.42
CA TYR A 100 2.56 6.17 -6.61
C TYR A 100 3.37 7.13 -7.46
N ALA A 101 4.11 8.07 -6.85
CA ALA A 101 5.01 8.95 -7.58
C ALA A 101 6.10 8.17 -8.31
N SER A 102 6.73 7.19 -7.64
CA SER A 102 7.74 6.32 -8.24
C SER A 102 7.20 5.50 -9.41
N VAL A 103 6.02 4.89 -9.26
CA VAL A 103 5.36 4.14 -10.35
C VAL A 103 5.00 5.04 -11.52
N LYS A 104 4.53 6.28 -11.27
CA LYS A 104 4.27 7.26 -12.35
C LYS A 104 5.54 7.61 -13.12
N ILE A 105 6.65 7.86 -12.42
CA ILE A 105 7.95 8.12 -13.04
C ILE A 105 8.40 6.91 -13.87
N LEU A 106 8.34 5.70 -13.31
CA LEU A 106 8.70 4.47 -14.02
C LEU A 106 7.84 4.25 -15.28
N LYS A 107 6.53 4.47 -15.18
CA LYS A 107 5.62 4.41 -16.34
C LYS A 107 5.98 5.45 -17.39
N ALA A 108 6.30 6.68 -16.99
CA ALA A 108 6.69 7.74 -17.92
C ALA A 108 8.02 7.42 -18.63
N LEU A 109 9.01 6.89 -17.89
CA LEU A 109 10.30 6.46 -18.47
C LEU A 109 10.13 5.29 -19.43
N ASN A 110 9.20 4.37 -19.16
CA ASN A 110 8.94 3.20 -20.00
C ASN A 110 7.84 3.42 -21.06
N ALA A 111 7.15 4.56 -21.05
CA ALA A 111 6.08 4.88 -22.01
C ALA A 111 6.53 4.78 -23.48
N PRO A 112 7.74 5.26 -23.86
CA PRO A 112 8.25 5.11 -25.23
C PRO A 112 8.46 3.65 -25.67
N PHE A 113 8.54 2.71 -24.73
CA PHE A 113 8.77 1.29 -24.98
C PHE A 113 7.51 0.43 -24.81
N THR A 114 6.40 1.00 -24.35
CA THR A 114 5.18 0.26 -23.96
C THR A 114 3.90 0.76 -24.63
N GLN A 115 3.86 2.00 -25.12
CA GLN A 115 2.72 2.54 -25.86
C GLN A 115 3.10 2.76 -27.33
N ASN A 116 2.60 1.88 -28.20
CA ASN A 116 2.73 1.90 -29.66
C ASN A 116 4.13 1.65 -30.23
N ALA A 117 4.52 0.37 -30.23
CA ALA A 117 5.25 -0.19 -31.36
C ALA A 117 4.35 -0.22 -32.61
N THR A 118 4.15 0.94 -33.24
CA THR A 118 4.10 1.01 -34.69
C THR A 118 5.38 1.73 -35.09
N MET A 119 6.42 0.94 -35.38
CA MET A 119 7.57 1.44 -36.13
C MET A 119 7.05 1.90 -37.49
N GLU A 120 6.80 3.19 -37.66
CA GLU A 120 7.06 3.78 -38.96
C GLU A 120 8.58 3.80 -39.12
N LYS A 121 9.05 3.04 -40.11
CA LYS A 121 10.47 2.92 -40.44
C LYS A 121 11.07 4.31 -40.65
N PRO A 122 12.36 4.51 -40.33
CA PRO A 122 13.04 5.70 -40.77
C PRO A 122 13.01 5.71 -42.30
N THR A 123 12.28 6.66 -42.88
CA THR A 123 12.46 6.98 -44.29
C THR A 123 13.84 7.62 -44.38
N MET A 124 14.85 6.81 -44.72
CA MET A 124 16.07 7.36 -45.28
C MET A 124 15.69 8.10 -46.57
N GLU A 125 16.31 9.26 -46.69
CA GLU A 125 16.14 10.27 -47.74
C GLU A 125 16.20 9.70 -49.17
N MET A 126 15.53 10.42 -50.07
CA MET A 126 16.17 10.94 -51.28
C MET A 126 15.74 12.38 -51.48
#